data_AF-A0A7X9EA54-F1
#
_entry.id   AF-A0A7X9EA54-F1
#
_cell.length_a   1.000
_cell.length_b   1.000
_cell.length_c   1.000
_cell.angle_alpha   90.00
_cell.angle_beta   90.00
_cell.angle_gamma   90.00
#
_symmetry.space_group_name_H-M   'P 1'
#
loop_
_entity.id
_entity.type
_entity.pdbx_description
1 polymer ?
#
loop_
_entity_poly.entity_id
_entity_poly.type
_entity_poly.pdbx_seq_one_letter_code
_entity_poly.pdbx_strand_id
1 'polypeptide(L)'
;MIEVKDISQATDNQVEKRYSKKISLEHRKKFAQFFTPYELASLMADWLLGNPNLITVLEPAFGLGVFSRALLSKRSDLSIKGFDIDEKIFAEAKEIFNDSSNVDLHLEDYMFNDWNNKYDGIICNPPYFKFHDYDNKTILNEIENRLKIKLNGFTNLYTLFLLKSIYQLKSNGRLAYIIPSEFLNSDYGKLVKSALIKNKVLRHIVVFDFEENVFDDALTTACILLCSNDKNNQAVKFSNIKTIDDLELVKTYISEYPINSLGGSTFNVSELESEVKWRKYYQEQNGIRYKNLIPFSSVAKVVRGIATGANEYFTFSKSKANQYGIDEKYLLPCICKAVDVKDNFFTKDNYNSLIKNDRQTFLLNAIGSKDENVLKYIEFGEKSGIDKKYLTACRTPWYTLENRPPSPIWVSVFNRSGLKFIRNEANISNLTTFHCVYPVQNSLFDNVNVDVLFAYLLTDVAREIFEDNRREYGNGLQKFEPNDLNKAMMLDLTLLDKKTENKILELYKKYRETAINKLPDDSFLLEINDIFKNKYCQC
;
A
#
# COMPACT_ATOMS: atom_id res chain seq x y z
N MET A 1 26.98 -23.47 -20.49
CA MET A 1 27.22 -24.08 -19.17
C MET A 1 28.51 -23.48 -18.63
N ILE A 2 28.40 -22.55 -17.68
CA ILE A 2 29.51 -22.30 -16.75
C ILE A 2 29.15 -23.20 -15.58
N GLU A 3 29.88 -24.30 -15.42
CA GLU A 3 29.80 -25.13 -14.22
C GLU A 3 30.17 -24.23 -13.04
N VAL A 4 29.20 -23.90 -12.18
CA VAL A 4 29.51 -23.30 -10.89
C VAL A 4 30.04 -24.43 -10.01
N LYS A 5 31.30 -24.81 -10.25
CA LYS A 5 32.03 -25.86 -9.53
C LYS A 5 32.44 -25.43 -8.11
N ASP A 6 32.25 -24.16 -7.79
CA ASP A 6 32.62 -23.58 -6.51
C ASP A 6 31.55 -22.55 -6.08
N ILE A 7 30.68 -22.95 -5.16
CA ILE A 7 29.60 -22.11 -4.61
C ILE A 7 30.18 -20.87 -3.91
N SER A 8 31.44 -20.92 -3.45
CA SER A 8 32.13 -19.76 -2.87
C SER A 8 32.37 -18.62 -3.87
N GLN A 9 32.23 -18.86 -5.18
CA GLN A 9 32.42 -17.88 -6.25
C GLN A 9 31.11 -17.32 -6.83
N ALA A 10 29.95 -17.82 -6.39
CA ALA A 10 28.63 -17.35 -6.85
C ALA A 10 28.20 -16.10 -6.06
N THR A 11 29.00 -15.04 -6.14
CA THR A 11 28.80 -13.78 -5.41
C THR A 11 28.02 -12.72 -6.21
N ASP A 12 27.13 -13.17 -7.10
CA ASP A 12 26.29 -12.33 -7.94
C ASP A 12 24.93 -13.00 -8.24
N ASN A 13 24.12 -12.35 -9.07
CA ASN A 13 22.80 -12.84 -9.49
C ASN A 13 22.81 -13.59 -10.84
N GLN A 14 23.96 -14.14 -11.30
CA GLN A 14 24.00 -14.84 -12.59
C GLN A 14 23.14 -16.11 -12.61
N VAL A 15 23.05 -16.82 -11.48
CA VAL A 15 22.21 -18.02 -11.33
C VAL A 15 20.75 -17.67 -11.61
N GLU A 16 20.25 -16.63 -10.97
CA GLU A 16 18.88 -16.11 -11.11
C GLU A 16 18.63 -15.59 -12.53
N LYS A 17 19.59 -14.89 -13.13
CA LYS A 17 19.51 -14.41 -14.53
C LYS A 17 19.45 -15.55 -15.54
N ARG A 18 20.18 -16.66 -15.33
CA ARG A 18 20.15 -17.84 -16.21
C ARG A 18 18.83 -18.59 -16.07
N TYR A 19 18.39 -18.83 -14.84
CA TYR A 19 17.09 -19.46 -14.57
C TYR A 19 15.93 -18.67 -15.19
N SER A 20 15.93 -17.34 -15.03
CA SER A 20 14.88 -16.47 -15.57
C SER A 20 14.80 -16.47 -17.10
N LYS A 21 15.89 -16.80 -17.81
CA LYS A 21 15.90 -17.00 -19.27
C LYS A 21 15.36 -18.37 -19.69
N LYS A 22 15.49 -19.38 -18.83
CA LYS A 22 15.06 -20.77 -19.06
C LYS A 22 13.56 -20.98 -18.76
N ILE A 23 13.02 -20.23 -17.79
CA ILE A 23 11.67 -20.43 -17.26
C ILE A 23 10.70 -19.33 -17.70
N SER A 24 9.48 -19.74 -18.08
CA SER A 24 8.45 -18.82 -18.55
C SER A 24 8.00 -17.83 -17.47
N LEU A 25 7.63 -16.62 -17.90
CA LEU A 25 7.09 -15.59 -17.00
C LEU A 25 5.81 -16.05 -16.29
N GLU A 26 4.97 -16.85 -16.96
CA GLU A 26 3.75 -17.41 -16.38
C GLU A 26 4.06 -18.33 -15.19
N HIS A 27 5.06 -19.21 -15.33
CA HIS A 27 5.51 -20.07 -14.24
C HIS A 27 6.07 -19.26 -13.07
N ARG A 28 6.95 -18.28 -13.35
CA ARG A 28 7.50 -17.41 -12.30
C ARG A 28 6.41 -16.63 -11.55
N LYS A 29 5.40 -16.12 -12.26
CA LYS A 29 4.24 -15.45 -11.65
C LYS A 29 3.37 -16.40 -10.83
N LYS A 30 3.15 -17.63 -11.30
CA LYS A 30 2.37 -18.66 -10.59
C LYS A 30 2.92 -18.94 -9.19
N PHE A 31 4.24 -18.91 -9.02
CA PHE A 31 4.90 -19.17 -7.75
C PHE A 31 5.38 -17.89 -7.04
N ALA A 32 5.02 -16.70 -7.53
CA ALA A 32 5.48 -15.41 -6.99
C ALA A 32 7.01 -15.35 -6.82
N GLN A 33 7.76 -15.80 -7.84
CA GLN A 33 9.23 -15.84 -7.81
C GLN A 33 9.82 -14.43 -7.97
N PHE A 34 10.38 -13.90 -6.89
CA PHE A 34 11.10 -12.64 -6.83
C PHE A 34 12.51 -12.88 -6.31
N PHE A 35 13.51 -12.65 -7.16
CA PHE A 35 14.90 -12.97 -6.83
C PHE A 35 15.59 -11.83 -6.08
N THR A 36 16.11 -12.12 -4.89
CA THR A 36 16.82 -11.15 -4.06
C THR A 36 18.15 -10.73 -4.71
N PRO A 37 18.45 -9.43 -4.83
CA PRO A 37 19.78 -8.97 -5.20
C PRO A 37 20.85 -9.51 -4.25
N TYR A 38 21.99 -9.93 -4.78
CA TYR A 38 23.06 -10.55 -4.00
C TYR A 38 23.60 -9.60 -2.91
N GLU A 39 23.68 -8.30 -3.19
CA GLU A 39 24.13 -7.29 -2.23
C GLU A 39 23.25 -7.27 -0.97
N LEU A 40 21.93 -7.35 -1.13
CA LEU A 40 20.99 -7.44 -0.01
C LEU A 40 21.06 -8.81 0.68
N ALA A 41 21.22 -9.90 -0.08
CA ALA A 41 21.41 -11.23 0.49
C ALA A 41 22.67 -11.32 1.35
N SER A 42 23.77 -10.72 0.88
CA SER A 42 25.05 -10.62 1.60
C SER A 42 24.91 -9.80 2.89
N LEU A 43 24.20 -8.67 2.84
CA LEU A 43 23.89 -7.83 4.00
C LEU A 43 23.07 -8.61 5.06
N MET A 44 22.03 -9.32 4.63
CA MET A 44 21.20 -10.15 5.50
C MET A 44 21.99 -11.33 6.09
N ALA A 45 22.93 -11.91 5.33
CA ALA A 45 23.84 -12.94 5.81
C ALA A 45 24.80 -12.41 6.89
N ASP A 46 25.32 -11.18 6.74
CA ASP A 46 26.19 -10.55 7.75
C ASP A 46 25.47 -10.39 9.10
N TRP A 47 24.16 -10.06 9.07
CA TRP A 47 23.35 -10.03 10.29
C TRP A 47 23.33 -11.37 11.03
N LEU A 48 23.11 -12.47 10.31
CA LEU A 48 23.13 -13.82 10.88
C LEU A 48 24.52 -14.19 11.42
N LEU A 49 25.58 -13.91 10.65
CA LEU A 49 26.96 -14.25 11.00
C LEU A 49 27.48 -13.50 12.23
N GLY A 50 26.91 -12.35 12.58
CA GLY A 50 27.22 -11.68 13.84
C GLY A 50 26.74 -12.46 15.09
N ASN A 51 25.99 -13.57 14.94
CA ASN A 51 25.80 -14.55 16.01
C ASN A 51 27.00 -15.52 16.05
N PRO A 52 27.88 -15.45 17.07
CA PRO A 52 29.06 -16.32 17.16
C PRO A 52 28.71 -17.81 17.30
N ASN A 53 27.49 -18.14 17.74
CA ASN A 53 27.01 -19.50 17.91
C ASN A 53 26.17 -20.00 16.72
N LEU A 54 26.20 -19.31 15.58
CA LEU A 54 25.48 -19.73 14.38
C LEU A 54 26.00 -21.10 13.91
N ILE A 55 25.14 -22.12 13.87
CA ILE A 55 25.47 -23.45 13.35
C ILE A 55 24.36 -23.94 12.42
N THR A 56 23.12 -23.89 12.90
CA THR A 56 21.92 -24.33 12.16
C THR A 56 21.18 -23.14 11.56
N VAL A 57 20.98 -23.17 10.24
CA VAL A 57 20.30 -22.13 9.47
C VAL A 57 19.07 -22.72 8.79
N LEU A 58 17.96 -22.00 8.82
CA LEU A 58 16.76 -22.29 8.03
C LEU A 58 16.58 -21.24 6.94
N GLU A 59 16.34 -21.70 5.71
CA GLU A 59 15.89 -20.89 4.57
C GLU A 59 14.50 -21.40 4.10
N PRO A 60 13.39 -20.83 4.66
CA PRO A 60 12.03 -21.36 4.49
C PRO A 60 11.46 -21.33 3.07
N ALA A 61 11.99 -20.45 2.23
CA ALA A 61 11.66 -20.33 0.82
C ALA A 61 13.00 -20.23 0.08
N PHE A 62 13.54 -21.41 -0.27
CA PHE A 62 14.93 -21.57 -0.68
C PHE A 62 15.23 -20.88 -2.01
N GLY A 63 14.29 -20.92 -2.96
CA GLY A 63 14.57 -20.41 -4.30
C GLY A 63 15.81 -21.09 -4.88
N LEU A 64 16.69 -20.30 -5.49
CA LEU A 64 17.98 -20.76 -6.00
C LEU A 64 19.10 -20.69 -4.93
N GLY A 65 18.75 -20.45 -3.67
CA GLY A 65 19.63 -20.45 -2.51
C GLY A 65 20.57 -19.25 -2.42
N VAL A 66 20.19 -18.06 -2.90
CA VAL A 66 21.07 -16.87 -2.87
C VAL A 66 21.56 -16.53 -1.46
N PHE A 67 20.74 -16.75 -0.43
CA PHE A 67 21.15 -16.54 0.96
C PHE A 67 22.13 -17.63 1.43
N SER A 68 21.86 -18.89 1.13
CA SER A 68 22.78 -20.00 1.37
C SER A 68 24.13 -19.79 0.70
N ARG A 69 24.17 -19.35 -0.57
CA ARG A 69 25.43 -19.02 -1.27
C ARG A 69 26.17 -17.87 -0.59
N ALA A 70 25.46 -16.82 -0.16
CA ALA A 70 26.04 -15.68 0.56
C ALA A 70 26.59 -16.05 1.95
N LEU A 71 25.94 -16.98 2.65
CA LEU A 71 26.40 -17.49 3.95
C LEU A 71 27.64 -18.39 3.78
N LEU A 72 27.57 -19.38 2.89
CA LEU A 72 28.63 -20.38 2.70
C LEU A 72 29.91 -19.80 2.09
N SER A 73 29.82 -18.71 1.32
CA SER A 73 31.00 -17.99 0.84
C SER A 73 31.80 -17.30 1.96
N LYS A 74 31.15 -16.98 3.09
CA LYS A 74 31.78 -16.36 4.27
C LYS A 74 32.10 -17.37 5.38
N ARG A 75 31.29 -18.42 5.51
CA ARG A 75 31.42 -19.44 6.54
C ARG A 75 30.87 -20.80 6.06
N SER A 76 31.77 -21.75 5.79
CA SER A 76 31.46 -23.02 5.13
C SER A 76 30.95 -24.14 6.06
N ASP A 77 31.10 -24.02 7.37
CA ASP A 77 30.73 -25.05 8.37
C ASP A 77 29.26 -25.00 8.83
N LEU A 78 28.43 -24.16 8.20
CA LEU A 78 27.02 -24.01 8.56
C LEU A 78 26.19 -25.19 8.05
N SER A 79 25.25 -25.68 8.87
CA SER A 79 24.22 -26.62 8.45
C SER A 79 22.97 -25.86 8.03
N ILE A 80 22.60 -25.95 6.76
CA ILE A 80 21.48 -25.22 6.20
C ILE A 80 20.35 -26.18 5.83
N LYS A 81 19.14 -25.89 6.27
CA LYS A 81 17.91 -26.57 5.85
C LYS A 81 17.06 -25.64 5.00
N GLY A 82 16.64 -26.10 3.83
CA GLY A 82 15.88 -25.33 2.86
C GLY A 82 14.57 -26.00 2.46
N PHE A 83 13.53 -25.20 2.22
CA PHE A 83 12.24 -25.66 1.70
C PHE A 83 11.87 -24.89 0.44
N ASP A 84 11.35 -25.57 -0.58
CA ASP A 84 10.68 -24.93 -1.71
C ASP A 84 9.52 -25.79 -2.19
N ILE A 85 8.51 -25.18 -2.82
CA ILE A 85 7.34 -25.88 -3.36
C ILE A 85 7.41 -26.06 -4.87
N ASP A 86 8.28 -25.32 -5.56
CA ASP A 86 8.43 -25.42 -7.01
C ASP A 86 9.47 -26.48 -7.37
N GLU A 87 9.00 -27.56 -8.00
CA GLU A 87 9.84 -28.64 -8.53
C GLU A 87 10.98 -28.14 -9.43
N LYS A 88 10.77 -27.07 -10.21
CA LYS A 88 11.80 -26.54 -11.11
C LYS A 88 12.90 -25.81 -10.36
N ILE A 89 12.52 -25.01 -9.36
CA ILE A 89 13.47 -24.36 -8.46
C ILE A 89 14.24 -25.43 -7.68
N PHE A 90 13.54 -26.42 -7.13
CA PHE A 90 14.13 -27.47 -6.34
C PHE A 90 15.17 -28.28 -7.12
N ALA A 91 14.86 -28.65 -8.37
CA ALA A 91 15.80 -29.33 -9.25
C ALA A 91 17.06 -28.50 -9.51
N GLU A 92 16.91 -27.22 -9.86
CA GLU A 92 18.05 -26.33 -10.11
C GLU A 92 18.87 -26.09 -8.84
N ALA A 93 18.23 -25.93 -7.68
CA ALA A 93 18.88 -25.79 -6.38
C ALA A 93 19.68 -27.03 -6.00
N LYS A 94 19.14 -28.24 -6.22
CA LYS A 94 19.87 -29.50 -6.00
C LYS A 94 21.13 -29.58 -6.86
N GLU A 95 21.08 -29.12 -8.12
CA GLU A 95 22.27 -29.05 -8.97
C GLU A 95 23.29 -28.03 -8.46
N ILE A 96 22.84 -26.83 -8.06
CA ILE A 96 23.70 -25.77 -7.51
C ILE A 96 24.45 -26.25 -6.26
N PHE A 97 23.76 -26.98 -5.38
CA PHE A 97 24.28 -27.43 -4.08
C PHE A 97 24.71 -28.91 -4.06
N ASN A 98 24.91 -29.54 -5.22
CA ASN A 98 25.23 -30.97 -5.32
C ASN A 98 26.46 -31.38 -4.48
N ASP A 99 27.47 -30.51 -4.41
CA ASP A 99 28.71 -30.76 -3.69
C ASP A 99 28.68 -30.23 -2.23
N SER A 100 27.54 -29.68 -1.79
CA SER A 100 27.35 -29.14 -0.43
C SER A 100 26.60 -30.11 0.46
N SER A 101 27.33 -31.04 1.10
CA SER A 101 26.74 -32.02 2.03
C SER A 101 26.04 -31.42 3.26
N ASN A 102 26.31 -30.15 3.56
CA ASN A 102 25.74 -29.39 4.66
C ASN A 102 24.46 -28.62 4.29
N VAL A 103 23.94 -28.76 3.06
CA VAL A 103 22.70 -28.15 2.60
C VAL A 103 21.63 -29.22 2.36
N ASP A 104 20.61 -29.23 3.22
CA ASP A 104 19.50 -30.18 3.22
C ASP A 104 18.22 -29.54 2.64
N LEU A 105 17.88 -29.89 1.40
CA LEU A 105 16.75 -29.33 0.65
C LEU A 105 15.55 -30.27 0.61
N HIS A 106 14.37 -29.73 0.91
CA HIS A 106 13.07 -30.39 0.94
C HIS A 106 12.08 -29.78 -0.05
N LEU A 107 11.46 -30.61 -0.89
CA LEU A 107 10.37 -30.22 -1.80
C LEU A 107 9.04 -30.35 -1.05
N GLU A 108 8.77 -29.41 -0.16
CA GLU A 108 7.62 -29.43 0.73
C GLU A 108 7.10 -28.02 1.00
N ASP A 109 5.81 -27.89 1.30
CA ASP A 109 5.26 -26.61 1.76
C ASP A 109 5.72 -26.32 3.19
N TYR A 110 6.62 -25.35 3.32
CA TYR A 110 7.11 -24.90 4.62
C TYR A 110 5.98 -24.59 5.59
N MET A 111 4.82 -24.07 5.17
CA MET A 111 3.77 -23.66 6.10
C MET A 111 3.23 -24.80 6.96
N PHE A 112 3.22 -26.03 6.45
CA PHE A 112 2.72 -27.22 7.15
C PHE A 112 3.80 -28.10 7.76
N ASN A 113 5.06 -27.91 7.39
CA ASN A 113 6.16 -28.79 7.77
C ASN A 113 7.10 -28.18 8.82
N ASP A 114 7.99 -28.98 9.41
CA ASP A 114 9.10 -28.52 10.25
C ASP A 114 8.78 -27.84 11.60
N TRP A 115 7.52 -27.80 12.04
CA TRP A 115 7.07 -27.08 13.24
C TRP A 115 7.82 -27.39 14.56
N ASN A 116 8.41 -28.58 14.69
CA ASN A 116 9.09 -29.02 15.91
C ASN A 116 10.57 -28.59 15.99
N ASN A 117 11.14 -28.04 14.92
CA ASN A 117 12.54 -27.68 14.85
C ASN A 117 12.77 -26.19 15.11
N LYS A 118 13.95 -25.87 15.66
CA LYS A 118 14.39 -24.50 15.91
C LYS A 118 15.82 -24.28 15.43
N TYR A 119 16.15 -23.03 15.07
CA TYR A 119 17.39 -22.70 14.36
C TYR A 119 18.13 -21.52 15.00
N ASP A 120 19.46 -21.49 14.83
CA ASP A 120 20.33 -20.41 15.31
C ASP A 120 20.25 -19.20 14.36
N GLY A 121 20.01 -19.46 13.07
CA GLY A 121 19.79 -18.46 12.03
C GLY A 121 18.55 -18.78 11.20
N ILE A 122 17.78 -17.76 10.83
CA ILE A 122 16.70 -17.92 9.85
C ILE A 122 16.76 -16.76 8.85
N ILE A 123 16.80 -17.06 7.56
CA ILE A 123 16.92 -16.06 6.50
C ILE A 123 15.92 -16.35 5.38
N CYS A 124 15.17 -15.35 4.92
CA CYS A 124 14.09 -15.61 3.95
C CYS A 124 13.71 -14.41 3.08
N ASN A 125 13.38 -14.72 1.83
CA ASN A 125 12.53 -13.92 0.95
C ASN A 125 11.31 -14.78 0.58
N PRO A 126 10.22 -14.75 1.37
CA PRO A 126 9.05 -15.60 1.15
C PRO A 126 8.24 -15.16 -0.09
N PRO A 127 7.35 -16.00 -0.64
CA PRO A 127 6.49 -15.62 -1.76
C PRO A 127 5.49 -14.51 -1.40
N TYR A 128 5.32 -13.51 -2.27
CA TYR A 128 4.52 -12.31 -2.01
C TYR A 128 3.02 -12.45 -2.34
N PHE A 129 2.43 -13.60 -2.02
CA PHE A 129 1.00 -13.84 -2.26
C PHE A 129 0.11 -13.01 -1.32
N LYS A 130 -0.91 -12.37 -1.90
CA LYS A 130 -1.97 -11.71 -1.14
C LYS A 130 -3.01 -12.72 -0.67
N PHE A 131 -3.84 -12.34 0.29
CA PHE A 131 -4.85 -13.22 0.90
C PHE A 131 -5.78 -13.98 -0.08
N HIS A 132 -5.94 -13.53 -1.33
CA HIS A 132 -6.76 -14.18 -2.35
C HIS A 132 -5.97 -15.06 -3.33
N ASP A 133 -4.64 -15.07 -3.24
CA ASP A 133 -3.75 -15.77 -4.17
C ASP A 133 -3.24 -17.12 -3.63
N TYR A 134 -3.65 -17.51 -2.41
CA TYR A 134 -3.25 -18.78 -1.79
C TYR A 134 -4.40 -19.39 -0.98
N ASP A 135 -4.24 -20.64 -0.51
CA ASP A 135 -5.20 -21.27 0.42
C ASP A 135 -5.14 -20.65 1.82
N ASN A 136 -5.64 -19.43 1.90
CA ASN A 136 -5.56 -18.56 3.07
C ASN A 136 -6.23 -19.17 4.29
N LYS A 137 -7.39 -19.80 4.12
CA LYS A 137 -8.17 -20.34 5.24
C LYS A 137 -7.43 -21.48 5.94
N THR A 138 -6.87 -22.42 5.19
CA THR A 138 -6.17 -23.58 5.76
C THR A 138 -4.88 -23.16 6.45
N ILE A 139 -4.07 -22.32 5.80
CA ILE A 139 -2.80 -21.85 6.37
C ILE A 139 -3.04 -20.99 7.61
N LEU A 140 -4.04 -20.10 7.61
CA LEU A 140 -4.39 -19.34 8.80
C LEU A 140 -4.77 -20.28 9.94
N ASN A 141 -5.65 -21.26 9.72
CA ASN A 141 -6.01 -22.23 10.76
C ASN A 141 -4.79 -22.96 11.34
N GLU A 142 -3.82 -23.38 10.50
CA GLU A 142 -2.58 -23.99 10.98
C GLU A 142 -1.80 -23.04 11.90
N ILE A 143 -1.62 -21.78 11.46
CA ILE A 143 -0.90 -20.75 12.23
C ILE A 143 -1.62 -20.43 13.55
N GLU A 144 -2.93 -20.22 13.53
CA GLU A 144 -3.72 -19.92 14.73
C GLU A 144 -3.65 -21.07 15.73
N ASN A 145 -3.72 -22.31 15.26
CA ASN A 145 -3.64 -23.50 16.10
C ASN A 145 -2.27 -23.67 16.76
N ARG A 146 -1.18 -23.38 16.03
CA ARG A 146 0.20 -23.55 16.50
C ARG A 146 0.68 -22.38 17.37
N LEU A 147 0.41 -21.14 16.94
CA LEU A 147 0.93 -19.93 17.58
C LEU A 147 -0.05 -19.32 18.60
N LYS A 148 -1.32 -19.75 18.61
CA LYS A 148 -2.38 -19.17 19.46
C LYS A 148 -2.58 -17.66 19.24
N ILE A 149 -2.39 -17.22 18.01
CA ILE A 149 -2.60 -15.84 17.56
C ILE A 149 -3.76 -15.86 16.58
N LYS A 150 -4.82 -15.08 16.83
CA LYS A 150 -5.91 -14.91 15.88
C LYS A 150 -5.54 -13.82 14.88
N LEU A 151 -5.55 -14.15 13.58
CA LEU A 151 -5.16 -13.25 12.51
C LEU A 151 -6.37 -12.85 11.65
N ASN A 152 -6.20 -11.81 10.82
CA ASN A 152 -7.23 -11.38 9.90
C ASN A 152 -7.23 -12.27 8.64
N GLY A 153 -8.39 -12.56 8.05
CA GLY A 153 -8.51 -13.24 6.75
C GLY A 153 -7.83 -12.49 5.60
N PHE A 154 -7.54 -11.19 5.75
CA PHE A 154 -6.80 -10.39 4.78
C PHE A 154 -5.27 -10.47 4.93
N THR A 155 -4.75 -11.34 5.82
CA THR A 155 -3.31 -11.49 6.05
C THR A 155 -2.60 -12.06 4.83
N ASN A 156 -1.49 -11.45 4.40
CA ASN A 156 -0.69 -11.92 3.29
C ASN A 156 0.31 -13.02 3.71
N LEU A 157 0.63 -13.96 2.81
CA LEU A 157 1.38 -15.19 3.14
C LEU A 157 2.77 -14.92 3.73
N TYR A 158 3.51 -13.95 3.18
CA TYR A 158 4.85 -13.60 3.63
C TYR A 158 4.91 -13.21 5.12
N THR A 159 3.83 -12.66 5.68
CA THR A 159 3.76 -12.36 7.13
C THR A 159 3.56 -13.60 7.97
N LEU A 160 2.90 -14.64 7.44
CA LEU A 160 2.73 -15.93 8.11
C LEU A 160 4.05 -16.70 8.16
N PHE A 161 4.84 -16.65 7.07
CA PHE A 161 6.22 -17.15 7.05
C PHE A 161 7.05 -16.50 8.17
N LEU A 162 7.02 -15.16 8.26
CA LEU A 162 7.74 -14.41 9.30
C LEU A 162 7.33 -14.85 10.71
N LEU A 163 6.02 -14.93 11.00
CA LEU A 163 5.54 -15.33 12.33
C LEU A 163 5.96 -16.75 12.70
N LYS A 164 5.89 -17.69 11.75
CA LYS A 164 6.37 -19.06 11.96
C LYS A 164 7.87 -19.11 12.20
N SER A 165 8.66 -18.39 11.41
CA SER A 165 10.10 -18.33 11.60
C SER A 165 10.50 -17.70 12.94
N ILE A 166 9.79 -16.68 13.41
CA ILE A 166 10.00 -16.14 14.78
C ILE A 166 9.75 -17.21 15.85
N TYR A 167 8.72 -18.04 15.68
CA TYR A 167 8.45 -19.15 16.60
C TYR A 167 9.57 -20.21 16.61
N GLN A 168 10.17 -20.46 15.45
CA GLN A 168 11.29 -21.40 15.27
C GLN A 168 12.67 -20.81 15.62
N LEU A 169 12.75 -19.54 16.04
CA LEU A 169 14.02 -18.92 16.40
C LEU A 169 14.50 -19.40 17.79
N LYS A 170 15.70 -19.98 17.88
CA LYS A 170 16.31 -20.35 19.16
C LYS A 170 16.62 -19.12 20.01
N SER A 171 16.87 -19.34 21.31
CA SER A 171 17.45 -18.30 22.17
C SER A 171 18.83 -17.88 21.62
N ASN A 172 19.09 -16.58 21.61
CA ASN A 172 20.22 -15.91 20.97
C ASN A 172 20.31 -16.09 19.44
N GLY A 173 19.30 -16.69 18.80
CA GLY A 173 19.25 -16.82 17.36
C GLY A 173 18.96 -15.47 16.68
N ARG A 174 19.39 -15.33 15.43
CA ARG A 174 19.15 -14.15 14.59
C ARG A 174 18.31 -14.50 13.37
N LEU A 175 17.42 -13.60 12.99
CA LEU A 175 16.55 -13.75 11.82
C LEU A 175 16.66 -12.51 10.92
N ALA A 176 16.73 -12.73 9.61
CA ALA A 176 16.66 -11.69 8.59
C ALA A 176 15.58 -12.02 7.55
N TYR A 177 14.65 -11.11 7.32
CA TYR A 177 13.56 -11.30 6.37
C TYR A 177 13.48 -10.11 5.42
N ILE A 178 13.32 -10.34 4.12
CA ILE A 178 12.91 -9.31 3.16
C ILE A 178 11.47 -9.59 2.71
N ILE A 179 10.57 -8.65 2.96
CA ILE A 179 9.13 -8.79 2.68
C ILE A 179 8.51 -7.46 2.24
N PRO A 180 7.30 -7.44 1.66
CA PRO A 180 6.65 -6.20 1.30
C PRO A 180 6.35 -5.32 2.52
N SER A 181 6.67 -4.03 2.43
CA SER A 181 6.49 -3.08 3.56
C SER A 181 5.03 -2.70 3.83
N GLU A 182 4.08 -3.14 3.00
CA GLU A 182 2.65 -2.81 3.09
C GLU A 182 2.05 -3.10 4.49
N PHE A 183 2.43 -4.21 5.14
CA PHE A 183 1.89 -4.60 6.44
C PHE A 183 2.22 -3.60 7.56
N LEU A 184 3.24 -2.76 7.39
CA LEU A 184 3.58 -1.69 8.35
C LEU A 184 2.44 -0.66 8.45
N ASN A 185 1.67 -0.49 7.38
CA ASN A 185 0.69 0.57 7.20
C ASN A 185 -0.74 0.09 6.89
N SER A 186 -0.98 -1.22 6.81
CA SER A 186 -2.30 -1.79 6.52
C SER A 186 -3.07 -2.18 7.78
N ASP A 187 -4.39 -2.33 7.66
CA ASP A 187 -5.25 -2.74 8.79
C ASP A 187 -5.01 -4.22 9.18
N TYR A 188 -4.74 -5.13 8.23
CA TYR A 188 -4.40 -6.52 8.58
C TYR A 188 -3.07 -6.60 9.34
N GLY A 189 -2.13 -5.70 9.03
CA GLY A 189 -0.81 -5.67 9.62
C GLY A 189 -0.80 -5.32 11.11
N LYS A 190 -1.90 -4.79 11.67
CA LYS A 190 -2.04 -4.50 13.11
C LYS A 190 -1.74 -5.72 13.98
N LEU A 191 -2.31 -6.87 13.64
CA LEU A 191 -2.13 -8.12 14.39
C LEU A 191 -0.71 -8.68 14.23
N VAL A 192 -0.11 -8.54 13.04
CA VAL A 192 1.28 -8.92 12.79
C VAL A 192 2.24 -8.04 13.62
N LYS A 193 2.04 -6.72 13.60
CA LYS A 193 2.82 -5.75 14.40
C LYS A 193 2.70 -6.01 15.90
N SER A 194 1.49 -6.33 16.37
CA SER A 194 1.25 -6.72 17.76
C SER A 194 2.05 -7.97 18.14
N ALA A 195 2.07 -8.99 17.28
CA ALA A 195 2.88 -10.20 17.49
C ALA A 195 4.39 -9.91 17.50
N LEU A 196 4.87 -9.00 16.64
CA LEU A 196 6.28 -8.56 16.61
C LEU A 196 6.67 -7.82 17.90
N ILE A 197 5.86 -6.86 18.35
CA ILE A 197 6.07 -6.14 19.62
C ILE A 197 6.08 -7.13 20.79
N LYS A 198 5.11 -8.06 20.83
CA LYS A 198 4.97 -9.02 21.94
C LYS A 198 6.15 -9.99 22.03
N ASN A 199 6.69 -10.48 20.91
CA ASN A 199 7.84 -11.37 20.92
C ASN A 199 9.16 -10.67 21.30
N LYS A 200 9.23 -9.34 21.12
CA LYS A 200 10.43 -8.53 21.43
C LYS A 200 11.70 -9.00 20.72
N VAL A 201 11.58 -9.65 19.56
CA VAL A 201 12.74 -10.09 18.76
C VAL A 201 13.16 -9.06 17.71
N LEU A 202 12.27 -8.14 17.33
CA LEU A 202 12.56 -7.13 16.32
C LEU A 202 13.66 -6.18 16.80
N ARG A 203 14.61 -5.83 15.91
CA ARG A 203 15.72 -4.92 16.20
C ARG A 203 15.81 -3.77 15.20
N HIS A 204 15.62 -4.06 13.92
CA HIS A 204 15.72 -3.05 12.88
C HIS A 204 14.70 -3.33 11.77
N ILE A 205 13.96 -2.30 11.37
CA ILE A 205 13.21 -2.29 10.12
C ILE A 205 13.88 -1.32 9.17
N VAL A 206 14.33 -1.86 8.03
CA VAL A 206 14.93 -1.13 6.93
C VAL A 206 13.90 -1.07 5.82
N VAL A 207 13.26 0.09 5.62
CA VAL A 207 12.26 0.31 4.58
C VAL A 207 12.94 0.88 3.34
N PHE A 208 12.64 0.34 2.16
CA PHE A 208 13.15 0.84 0.89
C PHE A 208 12.12 1.77 0.25
N ASP A 209 12.51 3.01 -0.01
CA ASP A 209 11.70 4.11 -0.55
C ASP A 209 12.13 4.50 -1.98
N PHE A 210 12.81 3.60 -2.67
CA PHE A 210 13.42 3.89 -3.96
C PHE A 210 12.44 3.77 -5.11
N GLU A 211 12.62 4.65 -6.09
CA GLU A 211 12.02 4.53 -7.42
C GLU A 211 12.59 3.36 -8.23
N GLU A 212 13.77 2.83 -7.86
CA GLU A 212 14.28 1.58 -8.40
C GLU A 212 13.62 0.39 -7.68
N ASN A 213 12.98 -0.47 -8.46
CA ASN A 213 12.47 -1.74 -7.95
C ASN A 213 13.64 -2.54 -7.38
N VAL A 214 13.68 -2.73 -6.05
CA VAL A 214 14.66 -3.62 -5.37
C VAL A 214 14.71 -5.01 -6.01
N PHE A 215 13.66 -5.39 -6.72
CA PHE A 215 13.59 -6.56 -7.57
C PHE A 215 13.48 -6.11 -9.03
N ASP A 216 14.43 -6.49 -9.89
CA ASP A 216 14.48 -6.15 -11.33
C ASP A 216 13.14 -6.33 -12.08
N ASP A 217 12.24 -7.19 -11.57
CA ASP A 217 11.00 -7.64 -12.22
C ASP A 217 9.69 -7.26 -11.46
N ALA A 218 9.70 -6.45 -10.39
CA ALA A 218 8.47 -6.22 -9.59
C ALA A 218 8.26 -4.82 -9.00
N LEU A 219 7.09 -4.23 -9.28
CA LEU A 219 6.57 -2.98 -8.70
C LEU A 219 6.05 -3.15 -7.26
N THR A 220 6.88 -3.66 -6.34
CA THR A 220 6.46 -3.89 -4.94
C THR A 220 7.40 -3.19 -3.97
N THR A 221 6.82 -2.47 -3.00
CA THR A 221 7.58 -1.92 -1.87
C THR A 221 8.19 -3.06 -1.05
N ALA A 222 9.35 -2.84 -0.43
CA ALA A 222 10.03 -3.87 0.37
C ALA A 222 10.57 -3.29 1.68
N CYS A 223 10.75 -4.15 2.67
CA CYS A 223 11.55 -3.88 3.85
C CYS A 223 12.35 -5.11 4.28
N ILE A 224 13.52 -4.87 4.88
CA ILE A 224 14.26 -5.89 5.62
C ILE A 224 13.90 -5.77 7.11
N LEU A 225 13.59 -6.89 7.73
CA LEU A 225 13.45 -7.03 9.18
C LEU A 225 14.65 -7.79 9.72
N LEU A 226 15.39 -7.16 10.63
CA LEU A 226 16.45 -7.80 11.41
C LEU A 226 15.92 -8.06 12.82
N CYS A 227 15.99 -9.33 13.22
CA CYS A 227 15.51 -9.81 14.51
C CYS A 227 16.61 -10.57 15.26
N SER A 228 16.62 -10.46 16.59
CA SER A 228 17.48 -11.23 17.49
C SER A 228 16.68 -11.70 18.71
N ASN A 229 16.81 -12.96 19.10
CA ASN A 229 16.19 -13.51 20.31
C ASN A 229 17.14 -13.45 21.52
N ASP A 230 17.71 -12.27 21.75
CA ASP A 230 18.61 -11.99 22.87
C ASP A 230 17.96 -11.03 23.89
N LYS A 231 18.75 -10.61 24.88
CA LYS A 231 18.31 -9.69 25.94
C LYS A 231 18.31 -8.20 25.53
N ASN A 232 18.86 -7.84 24.36
CA ASN A 232 18.96 -6.46 23.88
C ASN A 232 17.65 -6.00 23.21
N ASN A 233 16.54 -6.17 23.91
CA ASN A 233 15.19 -6.16 23.35
C ASN A 233 14.36 -4.93 23.73
N GLN A 234 15.03 -3.85 24.12
CA GLN A 234 14.37 -2.64 24.63
C GLN A 234 14.00 -1.66 23.51
N ALA A 235 14.70 -1.67 22.38
CA ALA A 235 14.54 -0.68 21.32
C ALA A 235 14.51 -1.30 19.93
N VAL A 236 13.86 -0.61 19.01
CA VAL A 236 13.79 -0.93 17.57
C VAL A 236 14.21 0.28 16.77
N LYS A 237 15.18 0.08 15.87
CA LYS A 237 15.59 1.07 14.89
C LYS A 237 14.69 1.00 13.66
N PHE A 238 14.40 2.15 13.10
CA PHE A 238 13.75 2.31 11.81
C PHE A 238 14.71 3.06 10.89
N SER A 239 14.80 2.64 9.63
CA SER A 239 15.58 3.35 8.62
C SER A 239 14.83 3.35 7.31
N ASN A 240 14.88 4.49 6.63
CA ASN A 240 14.29 4.67 5.31
C ASN A 240 15.45 4.85 4.33
N ILE A 241 15.65 3.87 3.45
CA ILE A 241 16.73 3.82 2.48
C ILE A 241 16.18 4.40 1.18
N LYS A 242 16.83 5.45 0.66
CA LYS A 242 16.44 6.18 -0.56
C LYS A 242 17.49 6.09 -1.67
N THR A 243 18.75 5.83 -1.31
CA THR A 243 19.89 5.65 -2.20
C THR A 243 20.70 4.42 -1.81
N ILE A 244 21.37 3.74 -2.75
CA ILE A 244 22.16 2.52 -2.45
C ILE A 244 23.21 2.82 -1.38
N ASP A 245 23.74 4.06 -1.38
CA ASP A 245 24.68 4.56 -0.39
C ASP A 245 24.11 4.55 1.05
N ASP A 246 22.79 4.68 1.23
CA ASP A 246 22.15 4.58 2.55
C ASP A 246 22.27 3.16 3.15
N LEU A 247 22.60 2.13 2.35
CA LEU A 247 22.86 0.78 2.86
C LEU A 247 24.07 0.72 3.80
N GLU A 248 25.02 1.65 3.67
CA GLU A 248 26.17 1.73 4.60
C GLU A 248 25.72 1.99 6.05
N LEU A 249 24.59 2.69 6.24
CA LEU A 249 23.99 2.89 7.56
C LEU A 249 23.48 1.58 8.16
N VAL A 250 23.00 0.67 7.32
CA VAL A 250 22.54 -0.66 7.74
C VAL A 250 23.72 -1.56 8.05
N LYS A 251 24.77 -1.54 7.22
CA LYS A 251 26.02 -2.28 7.49
C LYS A 251 26.66 -1.86 8.81
N THR A 252 26.73 -0.55 9.06
CA THR A 252 27.22 0.02 10.33
C THR A 252 26.38 -0.46 11.51
N TYR A 253 25.06 -0.47 11.39
CA TYR A 253 24.19 -1.01 12.44
C TYR A 253 24.47 -2.50 12.72
N ILE A 254 24.63 -3.31 11.66
CA ILE A 254 24.89 -4.75 11.79
C ILE A 254 26.23 -5.01 12.50
N SER A 255 27.29 -4.28 12.16
CA SER A 255 28.62 -4.47 12.75
C SER A 255 28.71 -4.01 14.21
N GLU A 256 27.96 -2.97 14.59
CA GLU A 256 27.96 -2.43 15.94
C GLU A 256 27.05 -3.20 16.90
N TYR A 257 26.06 -3.96 16.40
CA TYR A 257 25.12 -4.69 17.25
C TYR A 257 25.82 -5.68 18.21
N PRO A 258 25.52 -5.67 19.52
CA PRO A 258 24.35 -5.07 20.18
C PRO A 258 24.56 -3.67 20.78
N ILE A 259 25.64 -2.97 20.43
CA ILE A 259 25.93 -1.63 20.95
C ILE A 259 24.90 -0.65 20.35
N ASN A 260 23.90 -0.30 21.14
CA ASN A 260 22.88 0.67 20.75
C ASN A 260 23.43 2.09 20.95
N SER A 261 23.86 2.75 19.88
CA SER A 261 23.86 4.21 19.87
C SER A 261 22.40 4.68 19.84
N LEU A 262 21.91 5.31 20.91
CA LEU A 262 20.55 5.88 21.00
C LEU A 262 20.38 7.14 20.14
N GLY A 263 20.96 7.15 18.93
CA GLY A 263 20.81 8.21 17.93
C GLY A 263 19.89 7.78 16.79
N GLY A 264 19.27 8.76 16.12
CA GLY A 264 18.39 8.54 14.96
C GLY A 264 17.00 7.97 15.31
N SER A 265 16.28 7.49 14.30
CA SER A 265 14.92 6.93 14.36
C SER A 265 14.83 5.59 15.12
N THR A 266 15.26 5.59 16.38
CA THR A 266 15.24 4.45 17.30
C THR A 266 14.20 4.69 18.40
N PHE A 267 13.32 3.74 18.62
CA PHE A 267 12.19 3.85 19.55
C PHE A 267 12.21 2.71 20.56
N ASN A 268 11.80 2.98 21.80
CA ASN A 268 11.60 1.91 22.76
C ASN A 268 10.46 1.00 22.30
N VAL A 269 10.56 -0.29 22.56
CA VAL A 269 9.50 -1.27 22.21
C VAL A 269 8.17 -0.88 22.87
N SER A 270 8.20 -0.24 24.04
CA SER A 270 7.00 0.28 24.73
C SER A 270 6.34 1.47 24.04
N GLU A 271 7.06 2.19 23.17
CA GLU A 271 6.55 3.32 22.37
C GLU A 271 5.96 2.86 21.03
N LEU A 272 6.15 1.58 20.68
CA LEU A 272 5.60 1.01 19.46
C LEU A 272 4.13 0.66 19.63
N GLU A 273 3.29 1.27 18.81
CA GLU A 273 1.86 1.04 18.79
C GLU A 273 1.48 0.21 17.56
N SER A 274 0.85 -0.95 17.78
CA SER A 274 0.44 -1.81 16.66
C SER A 274 -0.71 -1.24 15.82
N GLU A 275 -1.54 -0.38 16.42
CA GLU A 275 -2.77 0.15 15.81
C GLU A 275 -2.54 1.31 14.83
N VAL A 276 -1.40 1.99 14.95
CA VAL A 276 -1.04 3.12 14.09
C VAL A 276 -0.22 2.66 12.87
N LYS A 277 -0.20 3.48 11.82
CA LYS A 277 0.68 3.26 10.66
C LYS A 277 2.15 3.45 11.12
N TRP A 278 3.00 2.45 10.89
CA TRP A 278 4.41 2.52 11.31
C TRP A 278 5.26 3.45 10.44
N ARG A 279 4.71 3.98 9.34
CA ARG A 279 5.26 5.13 8.59
C ARG A 279 5.72 6.26 9.51
N LYS A 280 5.00 6.53 10.60
CA LYS A 280 5.38 7.57 11.58
C LYS A 280 6.77 7.38 12.20
N TYR A 281 7.31 6.16 12.17
CA TYR A 281 8.61 5.82 12.76
C TYR A 281 9.77 5.91 11.75
N TYR A 282 9.50 5.93 10.44
CA TYR A 282 10.56 5.99 9.41
C TYR A 282 10.39 7.12 8.39
N GLN A 283 9.31 7.91 8.48
CA GLN A 283 9.12 9.10 7.66
C GLN A 283 8.75 10.29 8.52
N GLU A 284 9.23 11.47 8.12
CA GLU A 284 8.84 12.75 8.71
C GLU A 284 7.33 12.93 8.63
N GLN A 285 6.73 13.38 9.73
CA GLN A 285 5.31 13.72 9.81
C GLN A 285 5.18 15.24 9.68
N ASN A 286 4.50 15.70 8.65
CA ASN A 286 4.33 17.13 8.37
C ASN A 286 3.36 17.79 9.34
N GLY A 287 2.34 17.05 9.80
CA GLY A 287 1.30 17.53 10.70
C GLY A 287 1.84 18.06 12.03
N ILE A 288 3.00 17.58 12.49
CA ILE A 288 3.61 18.04 13.76
C ILE A 288 3.95 19.54 13.77
N ARG A 289 4.12 20.14 12.58
CA ARG A 289 4.38 21.59 12.42
C ARG A 289 3.16 22.46 12.74
N TYR A 290 1.99 21.87 12.92
CA TYR A 290 0.72 22.59 13.06
C TYR A 290 0.06 22.31 14.42
N LYS A 291 -0.60 23.32 15.01
CA LYS A 291 -1.38 23.20 16.25
C LYS A 291 -2.89 23.13 15.94
N ASN A 292 -3.68 22.73 16.94
CA ASN A 292 -5.14 22.63 16.85
C ASN A 292 -5.61 21.74 15.69
N LEU A 293 -5.03 20.54 15.62
CA LEU A 293 -5.41 19.55 14.64
C LEU A 293 -6.60 18.73 15.14
N ILE A 294 -7.59 18.54 14.27
CA ILE A 294 -8.76 17.68 14.49
C ILE A 294 -8.84 16.60 13.40
N PRO A 295 -9.43 15.42 13.66
CA PRO A 295 -9.65 14.41 12.63
C PRO A 295 -10.54 14.97 11.50
N PHE A 296 -10.17 14.78 10.23
CA PHE A 296 -10.96 15.25 9.10
C PHE A 296 -12.42 14.75 9.14
N SER A 297 -12.63 13.55 9.68
CA SER A 297 -13.95 12.95 9.90
C SER A 297 -14.89 13.77 10.78
N SER A 298 -14.39 14.72 11.60
CA SER A 298 -15.26 15.60 12.38
C SER A 298 -15.93 16.67 11.52
N VAL A 299 -15.30 17.05 10.39
CA VAL A 299 -15.77 18.10 9.47
C VAL A 299 -16.37 17.51 8.20
N ALA A 300 -15.80 16.43 7.66
CA ALA A 300 -16.28 15.81 6.42
C ALA A 300 -16.07 14.29 6.41
N LYS A 301 -17.02 13.58 5.83
CA LYS A 301 -16.94 12.14 5.59
C LYS A 301 -16.51 11.85 4.16
N VAL A 302 -15.43 11.09 4.02
CA VAL A 302 -14.95 10.58 2.73
C VAL A 302 -15.48 9.18 2.49
N VAL A 303 -16.03 8.95 1.30
CA VAL A 303 -16.47 7.63 0.84
C VAL A 303 -16.09 7.44 -0.61
N ARG A 304 -15.93 6.20 -1.05
CA ARG A 304 -15.67 5.92 -2.47
C ARG A 304 -16.83 6.37 -3.36
N GLY A 305 -16.52 6.75 -4.60
CA GLY A 305 -17.52 6.92 -5.66
C GLY A 305 -18.22 5.61 -6.02
N ILE A 306 -19.17 5.70 -6.95
CA ILE A 306 -20.02 4.58 -7.36
C ILE A 306 -19.16 3.49 -8.02
N ALA A 307 -19.26 2.26 -7.53
CA ALA A 307 -18.68 1.10 -8.20
C ALA A 307 -19.76 0.40 -9.03
N THR A 308 -19.55 0.26 -10.33
CA THR A 308 -20.55 -0.37 -11.21
C THR A 308 -20.38 -1.89 -11.31
N GLY A 309 -19.14 -2.38 -11.22
CA GLY A 309 -18.76 -3.77 -11.52
C GLY A 309 -18.62 -4.08 -13.02
N ALA A 310 -19.07 -3.18 -13.89
CA ALA A 310 -19.02 -3.32 -15.34
C ALA A 310 -19.11 -1.94 -16.02
N ASN A 311 -18.07 -1.11 -15.88
CA ASN A 311 -18.11 0.29 -16.30
C ASN A 311 -18.56 0.43 -17.76
N GLU A 312 -18.00 -0.35 -18.69
CA GLU A 312 -18.35 -0.28 -20.12
C GLU A 312 -19.84 -0.53 -20.41
N TYR A 313 -20.51 -1.36 -19.61
CA TYR A 313 -21.95 -1.62 -19.74
C TYR A 313 -22.77 -0.45 -19.18
N PHE A 314 -22.46 0.00 -17.96
CA PHE A 314 -23.27 0.99 -17.25
C PHE A 314 -23.03 2.44 -17.67
N THR A 315 -21.86 2.78 -18.23
CA THR A 315 -21.55 4.15 -18.62
C THR A 315 -22.03 4.47 -20.03
N PHE A 316 -22.53 5.69 -20.22
CA PHE A 316 -23.15 6.15 -21.46
C PHE A 316 -22.56 7.49 -21.91
N SER A 317 -22.28 7.56 -23.21
CA SER A 317 -22.18 8.81 -23.97
C SER A 317 -23.54 9.12 -24.59
N LYS A 318 -23.69 10.33 -25.17
CA LYS A 318 -24.93 10.71 -25.87
C LYS A 318 -25.16 9.83 -27.10
N SER A 319 -24.10 9.50 -27.85
CA SER A 319 -24.17 8.59 -28.99
C SER A 319 -24.60 7.18 -28.59
N LYS A 320 -24.05 6.63 -27.51
CA LYS A 320 -24.43 5.31 -27.00
C LYS A 320 -25.89 5.30 -26.55
N ALA A 321 -26.36 6.36 -25.88
CA ALA A 321 -27.76 6.47 -25.49
C ALA A 321 -28.69 6.44 -26.71
N ASN A 322 -28.37 7.22 -27.75
CA ASN A 322 -29.13 7.24 -29.00
C ASN A 322 -29.10 5.89 -29.73
N GLN A 323 -27.94 5.23 -29.78
CA GLN A 323 -27.77 3.92 -30.42
C GLN A 323 -28.70 2.86 -29.81
N TYR A 324 -28.82 2.86 -28.49
CA TYR A 324 -29.66 1.90 -27.77
C TYR A 324 -31.07 2.42 -27.47
N GLY A 325 -31.43 3.62 -27.95
CA GLY A 325 -32.75 4.23 -27.72
C GLY A 325 -33.07 4.50 -26.24
N ILE A 326 -32.05 4.80 -25.43
CA ILE A 326 -32.20 5.05 -23.99
C ILE A 326 -32.47 6.53 -23.74
N ASP A 327 -33.65 6.83 -23.20
CA ASP A 327 -34.07 8.18 -22.82
C ASP A 327 -33.22 8.76 -21.68
N GLU A 328 -33.00 10.09 -21.70
CA GLU A 328 -32.21 10.82 -20.70
C GLU A 328 -32.74 10.66 -19.27
N LYS A 329 -34.04 10.42 -19.07
CA LYS A 329 -34.59 10.16 -17.73
C LYS A 329 -34.04 8.88 -17.06
N TYR A 330 -33.49 7.96 -17.85
CA TYR A 330 -32.81 6.75 -17.37
C TYR A 330 -31.29 6.93 -17.26
N LEU A 331 -30.79 8.14 -17.43
CA LEU A 331 -29.37 8.46 -17.41
C LEU A 331 -29.07 9.41 -16.26
N LEU A 332 -28.34 8.93 -15.26
CA LEU A 332 -27.81 9.75 -14.18
C LEU A 332 -26.56 10.48 -14.66
N PRO A 333 -26.48 11.82 -14.58
CA PRO A 333 -25.25 12.56 -14.84
C PRO A 333 -24.11 12.09 -13.94
N CYS A 334 -22.99 11.67 -14.54
CA CYS A 334 -21.89 11.04 -13.81
C CYS A 334 -20.51 11.20 -14.50
N ILE A 335 -19.50 11.58 -13.72
CA ILE A 335 -18.10 11.52 -14.15
C ILE A 335 -17.56 10.10 -14.03
N CYS A 336 -17.18 9.54 -15.18
CA CYS A 336 -16.77 8.15 -15.29
C CYS A 336 -15.25 7.95 -15.33
N LYS A 337 -14.47 8.96 -15.75
CA LYS A 337 -13.01 8.87 -15.90
C LYS A 337 -12.30 10.10 -15.31
N ALA A 338 -11.17 9.90 -14.64
CA ALA A 338 -10.36 10.98 -14.07
C ALA A 338 -9.89 12.00 -15.10
N VAL A 339 -9.54 11.54 -16.31
CA VAL A 339 -9.01 12.39 -17.39
C VAL A 339 -9.99 13.47 -17.86
N ASP A 340 -11.27 13.31 -17.54
CA ASP A 340 -12.33 14.26 -17.89
C ASP A 340 -12.42 15.44 -16.89
N VAL A 341 -11.67 15.40 -15.79
CA VAL A 341 -11.62 16.47 -14.78
C VAL A 341 -10.18 16.89 -14.54
N LYS A 342 -9.82 18.07 -15.05
CA LYS A 342 -8.43 18.56 -15.07
C LYS A 342 -8.14 19.63 -14.03
N ASP A 343 -9.14 20.37 -13.59
CA ASP A 343 -8.95 21.57 -12.76
C ASP A 343 -9.51 21.36 -11.35
N ASN A 344 -9.27 22.30 -10.43
CA ASN A 344 -9.80 22.24 -9.07
C ASN A 344 -11.29 22.60 -8.99
N PHE A 345 -11.88 23.14 -10.04
CA PHE A 345 -13.30 23.48 -10.09
C PHE A 345 -13.96 22.72 -11.23
N PHE A 346 -15.07 22.04 -10.93
CA PHE A 346 -15.86 21.32 -11.92
C PHE A 346 -17.26 21.93 -12.00
N THR A 347 -17.48 22.70 -13.07
CA THR A 347 -18.69 23.50 -13.30
C THR A 347 -19.64 22.83 -14.30
N LYS A 348 -20.85 23.36 -14.40
CA LYS A 348 -21.82 22.90 -15.42
C LYS A 348 -21.29 23.08 -16.84
N ASP A 349 -20.50 24.12 -17.11
CA ASP A 349 -19.90 24.33 -18.42
C ASP A 349 -18.84 23.29 -18.76
N ASN A 350 -18.05 22.86 -17.77
CA ASN A 350 -17.14 21.72 -17.96
C ASN A 350 -17.93 20.47 -18.33
N TYR A 351 -18.99 20.16 -17.58
CA TYR A 351 -19.84 18.99 -17.84
C TYR A 351 -20.52 19.04 -19.22
N ASN A 352 -21.09 20.19 -19.59
CA ASN A 352 -21.72 20.41 -20.89
C ASN A 352 -20.72 20.26 -22.04
N SER A 353 -19.48 20.71 -21.86
CA SER A 353 -18.40 20.49 -22.83
C SER A 353 -18.08 19.01 -23.01
N LEU A 354 -18.06 18.21 -21.94
CA LEU A 354 -17.85 16.76 -22.02
C LEU A 354 -18.99 16.07 -22.80
N ILE A 355 -20.24 16.47 -22.56
CA ILE A 355 -21.39 15.97 -23.33
C ILE A 355 -21.24 16.30 -24.82
N LYS A 356 -20.87 17.54 -25.15
CA LYS A 356 -20.66 17.98 -26.55
C LYS A 356 -19.57 17.17 -27.24
N ASN A 357 -18.53 16.78 -26.51
CA ASN A 357 -17.44 15.94 -26.99
C ASN A 357 -17.75 14.42 -26.89
N ASP A 358 -19.02 14.06 -26.68
CA ASP A 358 -19.53 12.68 -26.63
C ASP A 358 -18.76 11.77 -25.64
N ARG A 359 -18.32 12.37 -24.52
CA ARG A 359 -17.66 11.62 -23.44
C ARG A 359 -18.67 10.75 -22.70
N GLN A 360 -18.17 9.75 -21.98
CA GLN A 360 -19.00 8.90 -21.10
C GLN A 360 -19.35 9.68 -19.83
N THR A 361 -20.41 10.47 -19.91
CA THR A 361 -20.85 11.39 -18.85
C THR A 361 -22.11 10.93 -18.15
N PHE A 362 -22.67 9.77 -18.50
CA PHE A 362 -23.90 9.26 -17.93
C PHE A 362 -23.73 7.86 -17.36
N LEU A 363 -24.57 7.53 -16.38
CA LEU A 363 -24.68 6.22 -15.77
C LEU A 363 -26.12 5.72 -15.92
N LEU A 364 -26.29 4.51 -16.43
CA LEU A 364 -27.61 3.91 -16.62
C LEU A 364 -28.30 3.69 -15.27
N ASN A 365 -29.46 4.32 -15.10
CA ASN A 365 -30.39 4.11 -14.00
C ASN A 365 -31.70 3.51 -14.52
N ALA A 366 -31.75 2.18 -14.60
CA ALA A 366 -32.88 1.43 -15.14
C ALA A 366 -33.90 0.97 -14.08
N ILE A 367 -33.76 1.43 -12.82
CA ILE A 367 -34.60 0.97 -11.71
C ILE A 367 -36.07 1.30 -11.99
N GLY A 368 -36.94 0.27 -11.94
CA GLY A 368 -38.38 0.43 -12.14
C GLY A 368 -38.81 0.80 -13.56
N SER A 369 -37.89 0.75 -14.55
CA SER A 369 -38.23 1.05 -15.94
C SER A 369 -39.17 0.00 -16.54
N LYS A 370 -40.14 0.48 -17.33
CA LYS A 370 -41.01 -0.33 -18.21
C LYS A 370 -40.78 -0.02 -19.69
N ASP A 371 -39.76 0.77 -20.00
CA ASP A 371 -39.42 1.16 -21.36
C ASP A 371 -38.81 -0.02 -22.13
N GLU A 372 -39.32 -0.30 -23.33
CA GLU A 372 -38.92 -1.46 -24.12
C GLU A 372 -37.43 -1.46 -24.48
N ASN A 373 -36.85 -0.30 -24.75
CA ASN A 373 -35.42 -0.20 -25.11
C ASN A 373 -34.54 -0.44 -23.89
N VAL A 374 -34.94 0.08 -22.73
CA VAL A 374 -34.25 -0.21 -21.46
C VAL A 374 -34.30 -1.69 -21.12
N LEU A 375 -35.47 -2.33 -21.28
CA LEU A 375 -35.62 -3.77 -21.04
C LEU A 375 -34.77 -4.60 -22.00
N LYS A 376 -34.76 -4.27 -23.30
CA LYS A 376 -33.88 -4.92 -24.29
C LYS A 376 -32.39 -4.76 -23.93
N TYR A 377 -31.99 -3.60 -23.41
CA TYR A 377 -30.61 -3.37 -22.98
C TYR A 377 -30.25 -4.20 -21.73
N ILE A 378 -31.19 -4.36 -20.79
CA ILE A 378 -31.03 -5.27 -19.63
C ILE A 378 -30.85 -6.71 -20.10
N GLU A 379 -31.72 -7.21 -20.99
CA GLU A 379 -31.59 -8.56 -21.55
C GLU A 379 -30.25 -8.78 -22.27
N PHE A 380 -29.75 -7.76 -22.97
CA PHE A 380 -28.42 -7.79 -23.58
C PHE A 380 -27.31 -7.95 -22.52
N GLY A 381 -27.43 -7.27 -21.38
CA GLY A 381 -26.53 -7.42 -20.24
C GLY A 381 -26.51 -8.85 -19.68
N GLU A 382 -27.68 -9.48 -19.54
CA GLU A 382 -27.83 -10.87 -19.06
C GLU A 382 -27.24 -11.89 -20.04
N LYS A 383 -27.51 -11.73 -21.35
CA LYS A 383 -26.90 -12.56 -22.40
C LYS A 383 -25.39 -12.45 -22.43
N SER A 384 -24.86 -11.28 -22.07
CA SER A 384 -23.42 -10.99 -22.01
C SER A 384 -22.78 -11.36 -20.66
N GLY A 385 -23.54 -11.95 -19.72
CA GLY A 385 -23.06 -12.35 -18.41
C GLY A 385 -22.70 -11.19 -17.48
N ILE A 386 -23.20 -9.98 -17.74
CA ILE A 386 -22.97 -8.82 -16.88
C ILE A 386 -23.62 -9.03 -15.51
N ASP A 387 -24.80 -9.64 -15.46
CA ASP A 387 -25.52 -10.04 -14.25
C ASP A 387 -24.72 -10.99 -13.33
N LYS A 388 -23.79 -11.78 -13.91
CA LYS A 388 -22.99 -12.78 -13.20
C LYS A 388 -21.66 -12.25 -12.67
N LYS A 389 -21.29 -11.00 -12.97
CA LYS A 389 -20.05 -10.41 -12.43
C LYS A 389 -20.16 -10.21 -10.92
N TYR A 390 -19.01 -10.20 -10.23
CA TYR A 390 -18.94 -10.19 -8.76
C TYR A 390 -19.85 -9.17 -8.07
N LEU A 391 -19.86 -7.89 -8.51
CA LEU A 391 -20.68 -6.86 -7.87
C LEU A 391 -22.15 -6.90 -8.29
N THR A 392 -22.44 -7.24 -9.54
CA THR A 392 -23.80 -7.24 -10.11
C THR A 392 -24.60 -8.45 -9.64
N ALA A 393 -23.96 -9.61 -9.49
CA ALA A 393 -24.57 -10.83 -8.97
C ALA A 393 -25.07 -10.68 -7.53
N CYS A 394 -24.50 -9.75 -6.77
CA CYS A 394 -24.87 -9.45 -5.39
C CYS A 394 -25.98 -8.39 -5.25
N ARG A 395 -26.55 -7.89 -6.35
CA ARG A 395 -27.57 -6.83 -6.34
C ARG A 395 -28.94 -7.37 -6.72
N THR A 396 -29.99 -6.74 -6.21
CA THR A 396 -31.38 -7.09 -6.54
C THR A 396 -32.20 -5.82 -6.78
N PRO A 397 -32.66 -5.56 -8.03
CA PRO A 397 -32.23 -6.21 -9.27
C PRO A 397 -30.74 -6.01 -9.57
N TRP A 398 -30.13 -6.87 -10.40
CA TRP A 398 -28.68 -6.90 -10.64
C TRP A 398 -28.11 -5.59 -11.22
N TYR A 399 -28.96 -4.83 -11.94
CA TYR A 399 -28.64 -3.54 -12.58
C TYR A 399 -28.87 -2.33 -11.68
N THR A 400 -29.15 -2.52 -10.39
CA THR A 400 -29.32 -1.44 -9.42
C THR A 400 -28.00 -0.67 -9.22
N LEU A 401 -28.09 0.66 -9.10
CA LEU A 401 -26.96 1.51 -8.78
C LEU A 401 -26.78 1.66 -7.26
N GLU A 402 -25.54 1.88 -6.83
CA GLU A 402 -25.28 2.26 -5.44
C GLU A 402 -25.88 3.63 -5.14
N ASN A 403 -26.53 3.78 -3.99
CA ASN A 403 -27.04 5.08 -3.55
C ASN A 403 -25.87 5.98 -3.11
N ARG A 404 -25.42 6.84 -4.02
CA ARG A 404 -24.34 7.81 -3.82
C ARG A 404 -24.75 9.15 -4.46
N PRO A 405 -25.34 10.08 -3.69
CA PRO A 405 -25.70 11.39 -4.23
C PRO A 405 -24.43 12.18 -4.61
N PRO A 406 -24.51 13.16 -5.52
CA PRO A 406 -23.41 14.07 -5.79
C PRO A 406 -22.84 14.68 -4.50
N SER A 407 -21.52 14.62 -4.32
CA SER A 407 -20.84 15.29 -3.22
C SER A 407 -20.34 16.67 -3.66
N PRO A 408 -20.32 17.68 -2.77
CA PRO A 408 -19.87 19.04 -3.12
C PRO A 408 -18.36 19.11 -3.41
N ILE A 409 -17.60 18.16 -2.86
CA ILE A 409 -16.15 18.06 -3.05
C ILE A 409 -15.83 16.62 -3.48
N TRP A 410 -14.87 16.49 -4.40
CA TRP A 410 -14.24 15.24 -4.78
C TRP A 410 -12.76 15.27 -4.40
N VAL A 411 -12.18 14.09 -4.28
CA VAL A 411 -10.74 13.93 -4.09
C VAL A 411 -10.22 12.81 -4.99
N SER A 412 -9.08 13.05 -5.63
CA SER A 412 -8.40 12.09 -6.50
C SER A 412 -7.95 10.84 -5.73
N VAL A 413 -8.06 9.68 -6.37
CA VAL A 413 -7.66 8.39 -5.78
C VAL A 413 -6.17 8.13 -5.95
N PHE A 414 -5.64 8.42 -7.14
CA PHE A 414 -4.24 8.24 -7.50
C PHE A 414 -3.66 9.57 -7.96
N ASN A 415 -2.46 9.89 -7.49
CA ASN A 415 -1.71 11.04 -7.99
C ASN A 415 -0.19 10.80 -7.92
N ARG A 416 0.55 11.49 -8.79
CA ARG A 416 2.01 11.61 -8.75
C ARG A 416 2.48 12.95 -8.17
N SER A 417 1.61 13.97 -8.20
CA SER A 417 1.92 15.34 -7.76
C SER A 417 1.20 15.72 -6.45
N GLY A 418 0.84 14.73 -5.61
CA GLY A 418 0.17 14.95 -4.32
C GLY A 418 -1.36 14.96 -4.36
N LEU A 419 -1.99 15.03 -3.19
CA LEU A 419 -3.45 14.98 -3.05
C LEU A 419 -4.16 16.14 -3.78
N LYS A 420 -5.11 15.83 -4.68
CA LYS A 420 -5.92 16.83 -5.39
C LYS A 420 -7.39 16.76 -5.00
N PHE A 421 -7.92 17.91 -4.55
CA PHE A 421 -9.35 18.14 -4.31
C PHE A 421 -9.99 18.94 -5.45
N ILE A 422 -11.25 18.64 -5.73
CA ILE A 422 -12.06 19.26 -6.78
C ILE A 422 -13.39 19.71 -6.20
N ARG A 423 -13.79 20.95 -6.46
CA ARG A 423 -15.11 21.48 -6.12
C ARG A 423 -16.11 21.08 -7.19
N ASN A 424 -17.09 20.26 -6.82
CA ASN A 424 -18.18 19.86 -7.70
C ASN A 424 -19.34 20.86 -7.60
N GLU A 425 -19.30 21.89 -8.45
CA GLU A 425 -20.36 22.90 -8.56
C GLU A 425 -21.43 22.50 -9.56
N ALA A 426 -21.09 21.58 -10.46
CA ALA A 426 -22.02 20.99 -11.40
C ALA A 426 -23.08 20.11 -10.71
N ASN A 427 -22.84 19.69 -9.45
CA ASN A 427 -23.68 18.77 -8.69
C ASN A 427 -23.88 17.42 -9.40
N ILE A 428 -22.78 16.86 -9.91
CA ILE A 428 -22.76 15.62 -10.70
C ILE A 428 -22.27 14.45 -9.85
N SER A 429 -22.73 13.22 -10.11
CA SER A 429 -22.20 12.03 -9.43
C SER A 429 -20.84 11.62 -10.02
N ASN A 430 -20.10 10.74 -9.34
CA ASN A 430 -18.83 10.23 -9.85
C ASN A 430 -18.67 8.73 -9.58
N LEU A 431 -17.97 8.05 -10.47
CA LEU A 431 -17.51 6.68 -10.23
C LEU A 431 -16.32 6.66 -9.26
N THR A 432 -15.79 5.47 -8.99
CA THR A 432 -14.60 5.23 -8.14
C THR A 432 -13.32 5.93 -8.61
N THR A 433 -13.35 6.65 -9.73
CA THR A 433 -12.23 7.49 -10.19
C THR A 433 -11.95 8.68 -9.28
N PHE A 434 -12.94 9.07 -8.47
CA PHE A 434 -12.80 10.04 -7.38
C PHE A 434 -13.46 9.47 -6.11
N HIS A 435 -13.02 9.91 -4.93
CA HIS A 435 -13.77 9.75 -3.70
C HIS A 435 -14.67 10.97 -3.47
N CYS A 436 -15.83 10.72 -2.86
CA CYS A 436 -16.82 11.70 -2.51
C CYS A 436 -16.52 12.24 -1.10
N VAL A 437 -16.51 13.57 -0.94
CA VAL A 437 -16.31 14.24 0.35
C VAL A 437 -17.61 14.98 0.70
N TYR A 438 -18.27 14.52 1.77
CA TYR A 438 -19.51 15.12 2.28
C TYR A 438 -19.23 15.85 3.59
N PRO A 439 -19.39 17.18 3.66
CA PRO A 439 -19.38 17.90 4.93
C PRO A 439 -20.38 17.27 5.91
N VAL A 440 -19.96 17.06 7.16
CA VAL A 440 -20.81 16.52 8.21
C VAL A 440 -21.73 17.63 8.71
N GLN A 441 -23.03 17.35 8.76
CA GLN A 441 -23.99 18.20 9.47
C GLN A 441 -24.08 17.72 10.92
N ASN A 442 -23.41 18.42 11.83
CA ASN A 442 -23.51 18.21 13.27
C ASN A 442 -23.45 19.57 13.99
N SER A 443 -24.03 19.68 15.18
CA SER A 443 -24.21 20.96 15.88
C SER A 443 -22.93 21.77 16.17
N LEU A 444 -21.75 21.14 16.10
CA LEU A 444 -20.45 21.80 16.32
C LEU A 444 -19.79 22.27 15.02
N PHE A 445 -20.04 21.59 13.90
CA PHE A 445 -19.43 21.84 12.60
C PHE A 445 -20.44 22.26 11.52
N ASP A 446 -21.73 22.38 11.85
CA ASP A 446 -22.81 22.89 10.99
C ASP A 446 -22.52 24.29 10.42
N ASN A 447 -21.62 25.04 11.06
CA ASN A 447 -21.22 26.39 10.67
C ASN A 447 -19.99 26.44 9.75
N VAL A 448 -19.31 25.32 9.45
CA VAL A 448 -18.14 25.36 8.56
C VAL A 448 -18.62 25.48 7.12
N ASN A 449 -18.48 26.68 6.56
CA ASN A 449 -18.81 26.96 5.17
C ASN A 449 -17.99 26.05 4.23
N VAL A 450 -18.67 25.36 3.31
CA VAL A 450 -18.04 24.44 2.35
C VAL A 450 -16.95 25.11 1.50
N ASP A 451 -17.10 26.40 1.21
CA ASP A 451 -16.12 27.16 0.45
C ASP A 451 -14.90 27.55 1.29
N VAL A 452 -15.05 27.77 2.60
CA VAL A 452 -13.91 27.93 3.53
C VAL A 452 -13.17 26.62 3.67
N LEU A 453 -13.90 25.51 3.83
CA LEU A 453 -13.31 24.17 3.83
C LEU A 453 -12.55 23.92 2.53
N PHE A 454 -13.16 24.19 1.38
CA PHE A 454 -12.51 23.95 0.10
C PHE A 454 -11.32 24.88 -0.13
N ALA A 455 -11.39 26.15 0.29
CA ALA A 455 -10.26 27.08 0.26
C ALA A 455 -9.07 26.54 1.08
N TYR A 456 -9.32 26.00 2.28
CA TYR A 456 -8.30 25.30 3.06
C TYR A 456 -7.72 24.11 2.28
N LEU A 457 -8.56 23.24 1.71
CA LEU A 457 -8.13 22.05 0.98
C LEU A 457 -7.28 22.33 -0.28
N LEU A 458 -7.28 23.57 -0.78
CA LEU A 458 -6.41 24.00 -1.88
C LEU A 458 -4.99 24.38 -1.43
N THR A 459 -4.79 24.63 -0.13
CA THR A 459 -3.51 25.14 0.40
C THR A 459 -2.44 24.06 0.55
N ASP A 460 -1.18 24.49 0.58
CA ASP A 460 -0.05 23.62 0.88
C ASP A 460 -0.12 23.11 2.32
N VAL A 461 -0.63 23.91 3.26
CA VAL A 461 -0.86 23.48 4.65
C VAL A 461 -1.76 22.24 4.70
N ALA A 462 -2.91 22.26 4.00
CA ALA A 462 -3.77 21.10 3.93
C ALA A 462 -3.04 19.92 3.30
N ARG A 463 -2.41 20.13 2.14
CA ARG A 463 -1.70 19.07 1.42
C ARG A 463 -0.67 18.39 2.32
N GLU A 464 0.22 19.15 2.94
CA GLU A 464 1.23 18.67 3.87
C GLU A 464 0.64 17.79 4.98
N ILE A 465 -0.42 18.25 5.65
CA ILE A 465 -1.07 17.49 6.73
C ILE A 465 -1.69 16.18 6.21
N PHE A 466 -2.36 16.21 5.06
CA PHE A 466 -2.98 15.02 4.48
C PHE A 466 -1.94 14.00 3.97
N GLU A 467 -0.80 14.46 3.43
CA GLU A 467 0.27 13.60 2.89
C GLU A 467 0.85 12.63 3.94
N ASP A 468 0.71 12.90 5.23
CA ASP A 468 1.08 11.98 6.31
C ASP A 468 0.28 10.66 6.27
N ASN A 469 -0.88 10.66 5.61
CA ASN A 469 -1.78 9.50 5.50
C ASN A 469 -1.68 8.75 4.17
N ARG A 470 -0.85 9.22 3.23
CA ARG A 470 -0.72 8.63 1.89
C ARG A 470 -0.28 7.18 1.92
N ARG A 471 -0.63 6.44 0.87
CA ARG A 471 -0.03 5.16 0.53
C ARG A 471 0.87 5.36 -0.67
N GLU A 472 2.10 4.87 -0.58
CA GLU A 472 3.02 4.83 -1.72
C GLU A 472 2.98 3.46 -2.39
N TYR A 473 2.94 3.48 -3.71
CA TYR A 473 3.14 2.35 -4.59
C TYR A 473 4.40 2.62 -5.42
N GLY A 474 4.92 1.59 -6.09
CA GLY A 474 6.13 1.74 -6.95
C GLY A 474 5.99 2.90 -7.96
N ASN A 475 7.14 3.48 -8.34
CA ASN A 475 7.27 4.63 -9.26
C ASN A 475 6.63 5.95 -8.77
N GLY A 476 6.66 6.22 -7.46
CA GLY A 476 6.17 7.47 -6.87
C GLY A 476 4.65 7.64 -6.97
N LEU A 477 3.89 6.58 -7.27
CA LEU A 477 2.44 6.65 -7.35
C LEU A 477 1.85 6.67 -5.94
N GLN A 478 1.25 7.80 -5.58
CA GLN A 478 0.56 7.96 -4.31
C GLN A 478 -0.92 7.61 -4.47
N LYS A 479 -1.49 6.98 -3.43
CA LYS A 479 -2.90 6.65 -3.35
C LYS A 479 -3.46 7.02 -1.99
N PHE A 480 -4.70 7.50 -1.99
CA PHE A 480 -5.46 7.75 -0.77
C PHE A 480 -6.75 6.96 -0.84
N GLU A 481 -6.96 6.03 0.10
CA GLU A 481 -8.26 5.39 0.28
C GLU A 481 -9.17 6.26 1.16
N PRO A 482 -10.50 6.07 1.12
CA PRO A 482 -11.42 6.87 1.94
C PRO A 482 -11.08 6.84 3.44
N ASN A 483 -10.67 5.68 3.95
CA ASN A 483 -10.30 5.53 5.35
C ASN A 483 -8.98 6.22 5.71
N ASP A 484 -8.06 6.41 4.75
CA ASP A 484 -6.84 7.18 5.00
C ASP A 484 -7.18 8.65 5.21
N LEU A 485 -8.07 9.19 4.38
CA LEU A 485 -8.54 10.57 4.48
C LEU A 485 -9.44 10.81 5.69
N ASN A 486 -10.32 9.86 6.03
CA ASN A 486 -11.15 9.96 7.23
C ASN A 486 -10.32 9.94 8.53
N LYS A 487 -9.18 9.24 8.54
CA LYS A 487 -8.24 9.20 9.68
C LYS A 487 -7.20 10.32 9.64
N ALA A 488 -7.14 11.08 8.55
CA ALA A 488 -6.22 12.20 8.44
C ALA A 488 -6.61 13.32 9.39
N MET A 489 -5.62 14.12 9.79
CA MET A 489 -5.85 15.32 10.56
C MET A 489 -6.12 16.51 9.62
N MET A 490 -6.71 17.57 10.15
CA MET A 490 -6.84 18.87 9.49
C MET A 490 -6.78 19.99 10.54
N LEU A 491 -6.59 21.22 10.10
CA LEU A 491 -6.72 22.39 10.98
C LEU A 491 -8.16 22.53 11.50
N ASP A 492 -8.32 22.88 12.77
CA ASP A 492 -9.64 23.22 13.32
C ASP A 492 -10.13 24.58 12.83
N LEU A 493 -10.87 24.58 11.72
CA LEU A 493 -11.41 25.78 11.09
C LEU A 493 -12.44 26.51 11.96
N THR A 494 -12.98 25.88 13.02
CA THR A 494 -13.95 26.54 13.92
C THR A 494 -13.31 27.65 14.77
N LEU A 495 -11.98 27.68 14.85
CA LEU A 495 -11.21 28.68 15.58
C LEU A 495 -10.95 29.97 14.77
N LEU A 496 -11.45 30.04 13.53
CA LEU A 496 -11.39 31.26 12.71
C LEU A 496 -12.42 32.27 13.22
N ASP A 497 -11.98 33.51 13.46
CA ASP A 497 -12.93 34.60 13.68
C ASP A 497 -13.64 34.99 12.36
N LYS A 498 -14.80 35.63 12.48
CA LYS A 498 -15.63 35.97 11.32
C LYS A 498 -14.93 36.90 10.32
N LYS A 499 -14.03 37.77 10.81
CA LYS A 499 -13.27 38.69 9.96
C LYS A 499 -12.30 37.91 9.07
N THR A 500 -11.58 36.96 9.64
CA THR A 500 -10.64 36.08 8.94
C THR A 500 -11.37 35.17 7.96
N GLU A 501 -12.49 34.58 8.38
CA GLU A 501 -13.33 33.75 7.52
C GLU A 501 -13.82 34.52 6.28
N ASN A 502 -14.31 35.74 6.46
CA ASN A 502 -14.76 36.59 5.35
C ASN A 502 -13.61 36.94 4.40
N LYS A 503 -12.42 37.23 4.93
CA LYS A 503 -11.23 37.50 4.11
C LYS A 503 -10.81 36.28 3.29
N ILE A 504 -10.85 35.07 3.86
CA ILE A 504 -10.59 33.83 3.13
C ILE A 504 -11.62 33.65 2.00
N LEU A 505 -12.90 33.89 2.28
CA LEU A 505 -13.97 33.78 1.28
C LEU A 505 -13.80 34.78 0.13
N GLU A 506 -13.38 36.02 0.41
CA GLU A 506 -13.09 37.02 -0.63
C GLU A 506 -11.92 36.58 -1.53
N LEU A 507 -10.82 36.12 -0.94
CA LEU A 507 -9.67 35.62 -1.68
C LEU A 507 -10.01 34.38 -2.50
N TYR A 508 -10.77 33.45 -1.92
CA TYR A 508 -11.24 32.25 -2.59
C TYR A 508 -12.10 32.57 -3.80
N LYS A 509 -13.01 33.54 -3.70
CA LYS A 509 -13.84 33.98 -4.83
C LYS A 509 -12.99 34.51 -5.97
N LYS A 510 -12.00 35.37 -5.67
CA LYS A 510 -11.06 35.89 -6.67
C LYS A 510 -10.24 34.78 -7.32
N TYR A 511 -9.70 33.85 -6.53
CA TYR A 511 -8.98 32.69 -7.06
C TYR A 511 -9.86 31.82 -7.97
N ARG A 512 -11.08 31.53 -7.54
CA ARG A 512 -12.03 30.75 -8.33
C ARG A 512 -12.33 31.41 -9.68
N GLU A 513 -12.52 32.72 -9.70
CA GLU A 513 -12.77 33.48 -10.94
C GLU A 513 -11.59 33.36 -11.92
N THR A 514 -10.35 33.51 -11.45
CA THR A 514 -9.17 33.40 -12.31
C THR A 514 -8.93 31.96 -12.77
N ALA A 515 -9.15 30.98 -11.89
CA ALA A 515 -9.00 29.55 -12.19
C ALA A 515 -10.00 29.05 -13.25
N ILE A 516 -11.28 29.40 -13.16
CA ILE A 516 -12.31 29.00 -14.14
C ILE A 516 -12.04 29.62 -15.52
N ASN A 517 -11.42 30.80 -15.55
CA ASN A 517 -10.99 31.46 -16.79
C ASN A 517 -9.66 30.92 -17.34
N LYS A 518 -9.13 29.81 -16.80
CA LYS A 518 -7.88 29.15 -17.22
C LYS A 518 -6.62 30.02 -17.10
N LEU A 519 -6.65 31.01 -16.21
CA LEU A 519 -5.52 31.87 -15.87
C LEU A 519 -5.43 31.97 -14.35
N PRO A 520 -5.16 30.85 -13.62
CA PRO A 520 -5.16 30.86 -12.16
C PRO A 520 -4.13 31.86 -11.63
N ASP A 521 -4.59 32.74 -10.73
CA ASP A 521 -3.72 33.65 -10.00
C ASP A 521 -3.45 33.06 -8.62
N ASP A 522 -2.36 32.31 -8.52
CA ASP A 522 -1.97 31.59 -7.31
C ASP A 522 -1.59 32.54 -6.15
N SER A 523 -1.44 33.85 -6.39
CA SER A 523 -1.19 34.83 -5.32
C SER A 523 -2.31 34.85 -4.28
N PHE A 524 -3.57 34.64 -4.69
CA PHE A 524 -4.70 34.53 -3.77
C PHE A 524 -4.63 33.26 -2.91
N LEU A 525 -4.20 32.14 -3.48
CA LEU A 525 -4.00 30.90 -2.71
C LEU A 525 -2.83 31.02 -1.74
N LEU A 526 -1.74 31.67 -2.16
CA LEU A 526 -0.60 31.96 -1.27
C LEU A 526 -1.04 32.81 -0.08
N GLU A 527 -1.85 33.85 -0.28
CA GLU A 527 -2.38 34.67 0.82
C GLU A 527 -3.28 33.85 1.76
N ILE A 528 -4.15 32.98 1.23
CA ILE A 528 -4.97 32.06 2.04
C ILE A 528 -4.08 31.10 2.84
N ASN A 529 -3.06 30.53 2.20
CA ASN A 529 -2.09 29.62 2.82
C ASN A 529 -1.34 30.31 3.96
N ASP A 530 -0.92 31.56 3.78
CA ASP A 530 -0.23 32.36 4.79
C ASP A 530 -1.14 32.69 5.98
N ILE A 531 -2.43 32.94 5.76
CA ILE A 531 -3.41 33.11 6.85
C ILE A 531 -3.43 31.85 7.74
N PHE A 532 -3.47 30.65 7.13
CA PHE A 532 -3.45 29.41 7.89
C PHE A 532 -2.10 29.15 8.57
N LYS A 533 -0.97 29.37 7.87
CA LYS A 533 0.37 29.23 8.45
C LYS A 533 0.54 30.14 9.66
N ASN A 534 0.24 31.43 9.55
CA ASN A 534 0.43 32.39 10.64
C ASN A 534 -0.42 32.06 11.88
N LYS A 535 -1.62 31.50 11.69
CA LYS A 535 -2.51 31.18 12.82
C LYS A 535 -2.21 29.82 13.45
N TYR A 536 -1.84 28.82 12.65
CA TYR A 536 -1.77 27.42 13.08
C TYR A 536 -0.36 26.81 13.04
N CYS A 537 0.64 27.44 12.43
CA CYS A 537 2.00 26.93 12.47
C CYS A 537 2.57 27.07 13.89
N GLN A 538 3.30 26.03 14.32
CA GLN A 538 4.16 26.06 15.48
C GLN A 538 5.52 26.58 14.99
N CYS A 539 5.68 27.90 14.96
CA CYS A 539 7.01 28.50 14.74
C CYS A 539 7.92 28.24 15.93
#